data_AF-A0A090U1I1-F1
#
_entry.id   AF-A0A090U1I1-F1
#
_cell.length_a   1.000
_cell.length_b   1.000
_cell.length_c   1.000
_cell.angle_alpha   90.00
_cell.angle_beta   90.00
_cell.angle_gamma   90.00
#
_symmetry.space_group_name_H-M   'P 1'
#
loop_
_entity.id
_entity.type
_entity.pdbx_description
1 polymer ?
#
loop_
_entity_poly.entity_id
_entity_poly.type
_entity_poly.pdbx_seq_one_letter_code
_entity_poly.pdbx_strand_id
1 'polypeptide(L)' 'MVSELARFKERLSPKFVYLADAPTEDPDGRPTVVRFSRKTKENYIRSEIDGKPSGWTGLYVDGKWEITDKRKKPKESKA' A
#
# COMPACT_ATOMS: atom_id res chain seq x y z
N MET A 1 5.21 -4.08 -6.94
CA MET A 1 5.15 -2.90 -6.03
C MET A 1 4.12 -1.92 -6.56
N VAL A 2 3.57 -1.02 -5.73
CA VAL A 2 2.66 0.04 -6.22
C VAL A 2 3.39 1.02 -7.14
N SER A 3 4.65 1.35 -6.84
CA SER A 3 5.51 2.21 -7.68
C SER A 3 5.66 1.68 -9.11
N GLU A 4 5.68 0.36 -9.30
CA GLU A 4 5.72 -0.26 -10.63
C GLU A 4 4.39 -0.10 -11.37
N LEU A 5 3.26 -0.21 -10.65
CA LEU A 5 1.94 0.01 -11.24
C LEU A 5 1.78 1.48 -11.69
N ALA A 6 2.28 2.42 -10.89
CA ALA A 6 2.30 3.84 -11.26
C ALA A 6 3.12 4.09 -12.54
N ARG A 7 4.29 3.47 -12.66
CA ARG A 7 5.14 3.59 -13.87
C ARG A 7 4.44 3.08 -15.13
N PHE A 8 3.64 2.02 -15.03
CA PHE A 8 2.96 1.40 -16.16
C PHE A 8 1.45 1.70 -16.19
N LYS A 9 1.02 2.80 -15.57
CA LYS A 9 -0.41 3.14 -15.39
C LYS A 9 -1.19 3.15 -16.71
N GLU A 10 -0.60 3.66 -17.78
CA GLU A 10 -1.20 3.72 -19.13
C GLU A 10 -1.44 2.34 -19.78
N ARG A 11 -0.73 1.31 -19.31
CA ARG A 11 -0.86 -0.07 -19.82
C ARG A 11 -1.76 -0.94 -18.94
N LEU A 12 -2.23 -0.41 -17.80
CA LEU A 12 -3.14 -1.13 -16.92
C LEU A 12 -4.54 -1.18 -17.52
N SER A 13 -5.23 -2.29 -17.29
CA SER A 13 -6.67 -2.36 -17.53
C SER A 13 -7.38 -1.29 -16.70
N PRO A 14 -8.42 -0.61 -17.23
CA PRO A 14 -9.18 0.43 -16.50
C PRO A 14 -9.63 0.00 -15.11
N LYS A 15 -9.94 -1.29 -14.94
CA LYS A 15 -10.34 -1.88 -13.65
C LYS A 15 -9.28 -1.75 -12.55
N PHE A 16 -7.99 -1.69 -12.90
CA PHE A 16 -6.87 -1.71 -11.94
C PHE A 16 -6.14 -0.38 -11.82
N VAL A 17 -6.57 0.65 -12.56
CA VAL A 17 -5.91 1.97 -12.56
C VAL A 17 -5.87 2.57 -11.15
N TYR A 18 -6.91 2.34 -10.33
CA TYR A 18 -6.95 2.81 -8.94
C TYR A 18 -5.79 2.28 -8.07
N LEU A 19 -5.23 1.11 -8.40
CA LEU A 19 -4.08 0.54 -7.67
C LEU A 19 -2.80 1.32 -7.93
N ALA A 20 -2.67 1.96 -9.09
CA ALA A 20 -1.55 2.83 -9.41
C ALA A 20 -1.64 4.19 -8.70
N ASP A 21 -2.83 4.58 -8.22
CA ASP A 21 -3.07 5.81 -7.44
C ASP A 21 -2.92 5.59 -5.93
N ALA A 22 -2.58 4.37 -5.51
CA ALA A 22 -2.32 4.06 -4.11
C ALA A 22 -1.01 4.70 -3.64
N PRO A 23 -0.86 5.01 -2.34
CA PRO A 23 0.43 5.46 -1.80
C PRO A 23 1.53 4.45 -2.10
N THR A 24 2.63 4.92 -2.67
CA THR A 24 3.78 4.09 -3.07
C THR A 24 4.65 3.67 -1.90
N GLU A 25 4.63 4.44 -0.83
CA GLU A 25 5.46 4.26 0.36
C GLU A 25 4.66 4.50 1.65
N ASP A 26 5.07 3.86 2.73
CA ASP A 26 4.60 4.16 4.08
C ASP A 26 5.29 5.44 4.64
N PRO A 27 4.83 6.00 5.77
CA PRO A 27 5.48 7.18 6.38
C PRO A 27 6.95 7.01 6.79
N ASP A 28 7.49 5.78 6.78
CA ASP A 28 8.90 5.51 7.07
C ASP A 28 9.69 5.28 5.77
N GLY A 29 9.10 5.56 4.59
CA GLY A 29 9.72 5.38 3.28
C GLY A 29 9.74 3.95 2.77
N ARG A 30 8.98 3.02 3.38
CA ARG A 30 8.97 1.62 2.93
C ARG A 30 8.05 1.41 1.75
N PRO A 31 8.48 0.70 0.70
CA PRO A 31 7.63 0.42 -0.45
C PRO A 31 6.34 -0.33 -0.09
N THR A 32 5.27 0.00 -0.80
CA THR A 32 3.96 -0.65 -0.64
C THR A 32 3.74 -1.73 -1.71
N VAL A 33 3.14 -2.84 -1.27
CA VAL A 33 2.75 -3.96 -2.13
C VAL A 33 1.23 -4.08 -2.18
N VAL A 34 0.71 -4.41 -3.36
CA VAL A 34 -0.68 -4.82 -3.53
C VAL A 34 -0.84 -6.28 -3.12
N ARG A 35 -1.85 -6.56 -2.32
CA ARG A 35 -2.27 -7.90 -1.90
C ARG A 35 -3.77 -8.07 -2.18
N PHE A 36 -4.25 -9.31 -2.11
CA PHE A 36 -5.67 -9.64 -2.29
C PHE A 36 -6.20 -10.36 -1.04
N SER A 37 -7.27 -9.82 -0.47
CA SER A 37 -8.01 -10.43 0.64
C SER A 37 -8.98 -11.45 0.07
N ARG A 38 -8.75 -12.75 0.33
CA ARG A 38 -9.70 -13.79 -0.08
C ARG A 38 -11.04 -13.72 0.66
N LYS A 39 -11.05 -13.15 1.87
CA LYS A 39 -12.24 -13.03 2.72
C LYS A 39 -13.21 -12.00 2.16
N THR A 40 -12.70 -10.81 1.83
CA THR A 40 -13.52 -9.70 1.30
C THR A 40 -13.52 -9.65 -0.22
N LYS A 41 -12.65 -10.43 -0.88
CA LYS A 41 -12.43 -10.46 -2.33
C LYS A 41 -12.00 -9.09 -2.90
N GLU A 42 -11.20 -8.36 -2.13
CA GLU A 42 -10.74 -7.01 -2.46
C GLU A 42 -9.22 -6.91 -2.45
N ASN A 43 -8.70 -5.98 -3.24
CA ASN A 43 -7.30 -5.60 -3.19
C ASN A 43 -7.07 -4.65 -2.01
N TYR A 44 -5.92 -4.80 -1.36
CA TYR A 44 -5.44 -3.89 -0.33
C TYR A 44 -3.95 -3.67 -0.50
N ILE A 45 -3.44 -2.56 0.00
CA ILE A 45 -1.99 -2.30 0.03
C ILE A 45 -1.45 -2.49 1.44
N ARG A 46 -0.17 -2.85 1.54
CA ARG A 46 0.57 -2.85 2.80
C ARG A 46 2.05 -2.63 2.53
N SER A 47 2.78 -2.16 3.53
CA SER A 47 4.24 -2.21 3.52
C SER A 47 4.72 -3.46 4.28
N GLU A 48 5.95 -3.88 4.00
CA GLU A 48 6.55 -5.08 4.57
C GLU A 48 7.93 -4.78 5.17
N ILE A 49 8.30 -5.50 6.22
CA ILE A 49 9.63 -5.51 6.84
C ILE A 49 10.06 -6.97 6.85
N ASP A 50 11.14 -7.31 6.15
CA ASP A 50 11.63 -8.69 6.01
C ASP A 50 10.52 -9.70 5.62
N GLY A 51 9.65 -9.29 4.70
CA GLY A 51 8.51 -10.07 4.21
C GLY A 51 7.30 -10.15 5.17
N LYS A 52 7.42 -9.62 6.39
CA LYS A 52 6.33 -9.57 7.37
C LYS A 52 5.55 -8.26 7.28
N PRO A 53 4.27 -8.22 7.67
CA PRO A 53 3.50 -6.97 7.65
C PRO A 53 4.12 -5.97 8.62
N SER A 54 4.36 -4.73 8.18
CA SER A 54 4.87 -3.69 9.08
C SER A 54 3.82 -3.26 10.12
N GLY A 55 2.54 -3.39 9.78
CA GLY A 55 1.42 -2.81 10.54
C GLY A 55 0.76 -1.62 9.84
N TRP A 56 1.28 -1.20 8.69
CA TRP A 56 0.67 -0.20 7.82
C TRP A 56 -0.05 -0.88 6.65
N THR A 57 -1.32 -0.51 6.46
CA THR A 57 -2.20 -1.06 5.43
C THR A 57 -3.10 0.03 4.85
N GLY A 58 -3.50 -0.11 3.59
CA GLY A 58 -4.47 0.76 2.94
C GLY A 58 -5.57 -0.04 2.25
N LEU A 59 -6.81 0.42 2.39
CA LEU A 59 -7.99 -0.11 1.70
C LEU A 59 -8.53 0.95 0.75
N TYR A 60 -9.11 0.52 -0.37
CA TYR A 60 -9.76 1.43 -1.31
C TYR A 60 -11.27 1.37 -1.11
N VAL A 61 -11.84 2.40 -0.49
CA VAL A 61 -13.25 2.50 -0.09
C VAL A 61 -13.82 3.77 -0.69
N ASP A 62 -14.97 3.68 -1.36
CA ASP A 62 -15.70 4.81 -1.95
C ASP A 62 -14.84 5.78 -2.79
N GLY A 63 -13.90 5.22 -3.57
CA GLY A 63 -13.03 6.00 -4.44
C GLY A 63 -11.82 6.62 -3.74
N LYS A 64 -11.55 6.27 -2.48
CA LYS A 64 -10.48 6.85 -1.66
C LYS A 64 -9.66 5.78 -0.96
N TRP A 65 -8.39 6.10 -0.71
CA TRP A 65 -7.50 5.25 0.06
C TRP A 65 -7.63 5.56 1.55
N GLU A 66 -8.18 4.60 2.31
CA GLU A 66 -8.23 4.64 3.77
C GLU A 66 -7.01 3.93 4.36
N ILE A 67 -6.17 4.70 5.04
CA ILE A 67 -4.92 4.21 5.62
C ILE A 67 -5.14 3.85 7.08
N THR A 68 -4.75 2.62 7.43
CA THR A 68 -4.67 2.14 8.80
C THR A 68 -3.21 1.92 9.15
N ASP A 69 -2.74 2.68 10.14
CA ASP A 69 -1.38 2.57 10.66
C ASP A 69 -1.40 2.07 12.12
N LYS A 70 -1.05 0.80 12.31
CA LYS A 70 -0.89 0.16 13.62
C LYS A 70 0.58 -0.02 14.00
N ARG A 71 1.50 0.61 13.27
CA ARG A 71 2.93 0.55 13.58
C ARG A 71 3.18 1.21 14.94
N LYS A 72 4.06 0.62 15.73
CA LYS A 72 4.67 1.35 16.84
C LYS A 72 5.62 2.36 16.22
N LYS A 73 5.42 3.66 16.47
CA LYS A 73 6.33 4.69 15.98
C LYS A 73 7.77 4.26 16.26
N PRO A 74 8.65 4.18 15.25
CA PRO A 74 10.07 4.05 15.53
C PRO A 74 10.44 5.20 16.47
N LYS A 75 11.14 4.90 17.58
CA LYS A 75 11.79 5.97 18.32
C LYS A 75 12.69 6.68 17.32
N GLU A 76 12.50 7.99 17.12
CA GLU A 76 13.46 8.81 16.39
C GLU A 76 14.85 8.47 16.94
N SER A 77 15.69 7.87 16.10
CA SER A 77 17.11 7.86 16.36
C SER A 77 17.55 9.31 16.26
N LYS A 78 17.63 9.98 17.41
CA LYS A 78 18.34 11.25 17.54
C LYS A 78 19.74 11.05 16.94
N ALA A 79 20.00 11.72 15.83
CA ALA A 79 21.36 12.01 15.40
C ALA A 79 22.01 12.99 16.38
#